data_AF-A0A097PQG5-F1
#
_entry.id   AF-A0A097PQG5-F1
#
_cell.length_a   1.000
_cell.length_b   1.000
_cell.length_c   1.000
_cell.angle_alpha   90.00
_cell.angle_beta   90.00
_cell.angle_gamma   90.00
#
_symmetry.space_group_name_H-M   'P 1'
#
loop_
_entity.id
_entity.type
_entity.pdbx_description
1 polymer ?
#
loop_
_entity_poly.entity_id
_entity_poly.type
_entity_poly.pdbx_seq_one_letter_code
_entity_poly.pdbx_strand_id
1 'polypeptide(L)'
;MKFKAFMTETGVNLLEKRFIPSLEKTAKTCHLYFTKTHTLFLHNLLNGDGIQSIAQFTNQLLFDDFKISSQNDDRIAFLIDLSLLLRALRSSVAVCSDYNRLQIKLVKKVNQNCTVAMPFLTFETRGFKSAVIQDIPISKPLSRAQVVELQNALDMAQDIPQTLIQ
;
A
#
# COMPACT_ATOMS: atom_id res chain seq x y z
N MET A 1 7.38 13.93 0.94
CA MET A 1 7.49 12.46 0.83
C MET A 1 7.31 12.03 -0.62
N LYS A 2 8.01 10.99 -1.03
CA LYS A 2 7.92 10.39 -2.38
C LYS A 2 7.92 8.88 -2.21
N PHE A 3 7.08 8.20 -2.99
CA PHE A 3 7.09 6.76 -3.11
C PHE A 3 6.84 6.40 -4.57
N LYS A 4 7.65 5.50 -5.10
CA LYS A 4 7.51 4.92 -6.44
C LYS A 4 8.10 3.51 -6.43
N ALA A 5 7.39 2.56 -7.01
CA ALA A 5 7.86 1.19 -7.16
C ALA A 5 7.25 0.58 -8.44
N PHE A 6 7.89 -0.45 -8.98
CA PHE A 6 7.28 -1.37 -9.93
C PHE A 6 6.95 -2.66 -9.19
N MET A 7 5.77 -3.23 -9.41
CA MET A 7 5.44 -4.50 -8.76
C MET A 7 6.12 -5.67 -9.46
N THR A 8 6.49 -6.69 -8.68
CA THR A 8 6.85 -8.01 -9.20
C THR A 8 5.59 -8.76 -9.60
N GLU A 9 5.70 -9.73 -10.51
CA GLU A 9 4.57 -10.60 -10.87
C GLU A 9 4.07 -11.39 -9.64
N THR A 10 5.01 -11.89 -8.83
CA THR A 10 4.71 -12.58 -7.57
C THR A 10 3.93 -11.69 -6.61
N GLY A 11 4.36 -10.44 -6.43
CA GLY A 11 3.71 -9.45 -5.56
C GLY A 11 2.30 -9.11 -6.03
N VAL A 12 2.12 -8.92 -7.34
CA VAL A 12 0.80 -8.70 -7.93
C VAL A 12 -0.13 -9.88 -7.68
N ASN A 13 0.29 -11.10 -8.01
CA ASN A 13 -0.50 -12.31 -7.82
C ASN A 13 -0.83 -12.56 -6.33
N LEU A 14 0.13 -12.33 -5.44
CA LEU A 14 -0.05 -12.46 -4.01
C LEU A 14 -1.12 -11.49 -3.49
N LEU A 15 -0.99 -10.20 -3.82
CA LEU A 15 -1.92 -9.18 -3.35
C LEU A 15 -3.31 -9.33 -4.00
N GLU A 16 -3.39 -9.47 -5.32
CA GLU A 16 -4.65 -9.49 -6.06
C GLU A 16 -5.45 -10.76 -5.85
N LYS A 17 -4.83 -11.95 -5.91
CA LYS A 17 -5.56 -13.23 -5.90
C LYS A 17 -5.77 -13.80 -4.50
N ARG A 18 -4.90 -13.46 -3.54
CA ARG A 18 -4.84 -14.15 -2.25
C ARG A 18 -5.06 -13.21 -1.09
N PHE A 19 -4.16 -12.25 -0.90
CA PHE A 19 -4.10 -11.49 0.34
C PHE A 19 -5.22 -10.44 0.46
N ILE A 20 -5.33 -9.52 -0.50
CA ILE A 20 -6.32 -8.43 -0.42
C ILE A 20 -7.76 -8.98 -0.43
N PRO A 21 -8.15 -9.96 -1.27
CA PRO A 21 -9.49 -10.56 -1.20
C PRO A 21 -9.80 -11.23 0.15
N SER A 22 -8.79 -11.74 0.85
CA SER A 22 -8.96 -12.30 2.19
C SER A 22 -9.14 -11.21 3.23
N LEU A 23 -8.32 -10.17 3.18
CA LEU A 23 -8.37 -9.05 4.12
C LEU A 23 -9.67 -8.25 4.00
N GLU A 24 -10.20 -8.08 2.78
CA GLU A 24 -11.45 -7.37 2.51
C GLU A 24 -12.67 -8.02 3.19
N LYS A 25 -12.62 -9.33 3.49
CA LYS A 25 -13.70 -10.03 4.23
C LYS A 25 -13.79 -9.58 5.68
N THR A 26 -12.69 -9.11 6.26
CA THR A 26 -12.59 -8.72 7.68
C THR A 26 -12.49 -7.21 7.86
N ALA A 27 -12.03 -6.48 6.84
CA ALA A 27 -11.72 -5.06 6.91
C ALA A 27 -12.22 -4.31 5.68
N LYS A 28 -12.76 -3.09 5.86
CA LYS A 28 -13.01 -2.16 4.74
C LYS A 28 -11.77 -1.32 4.41
N THR A 29 -11.01 -0.97 5.44
CA THR A 29 -9.80 -0.16 5.32
C THR A 29 -8.68 -0.75 6.17
N CYS A 30 -7.44 -0.47 5.78
CA CYS A 30 -6.27 -0.75 6.60
C CYS A 30 -5.25 0.37 6.48
N HIS A 31 -4.30 0.43 7.42
CA HIS A 31 -3.09 1.21 7.25
C HIS A 31 -2.16 0.46 6.31
N LEU A 32 -1.76 1.11 5.22
CA LEU A 32 -0.64 0.69 4.41
C LEU A 32 0.60 1.42 4.91
N TYR A 33 1.60 0.66 5.34
CA TYR A 33 2.79 1.18 5.99
C TYR A 33 4.05 0.75 5.25
N PHE A 34 4.69 1.72 4.59
CA PHE A 34 5.94 1.53 3.86
C PHE A 34 7.12 1.90 4.74
N THR A 35 8.10 1.01 4.76
CA THR A 35 9.44 1.22 5.33
C THR A 35 10.50 0.96 4.26
N LYS A 36 11.78 1.12 4.60
CA LYS A 36 12.88 0.82 3.68
C LYS A 36 12.93 -0.66 3.26
N THR A 37 12.55 -1.57 4.15
CA THR A 37 12.73 -3.02 3.98
C THR A 37 11.41 -3.75 3.77
N HIS A 38 10.33 -3.23 4.37
CA HIS A 38 9.05 -3.90 4.44
C HIS A 38 7.87 -3.02 4.07
N THR A 39 6.83 -3.66 3.56
CA THR A 39 5.51 -3.10 3.37
C THR A 39 4.52 -3.89 4.20
N LEU A 40 3.76 -3.17 5.02
CA LEU A 40 2.86 -3.76 5.98
C LEU A 40 1.42 -3.33 5.73
N PHE A 41 0.50 -4.26 5.92
CA PHE A 41 -0.93 -4.04 5.94
C PHE A 41 -1.41 -4.25 7.38
N LEU A 42 -1.84 -3.17 8.02
CA LEU A 42 -2.17 -3.14 9.44
C LEU A 42 -3.64 -2.76 9.59
N HIS A 43 -4.46 -3.72 10.00
CA HIS A 43 -5.86 -3.51 10.32
C HIS A 43 -6.05 -3.56 11.84
N ASN A 44 -6.74 -2.54 12.35
CA ASN A 44 -7.14 -2.42 13.75
C ASN A 44 -6.00 -2.48 14.79
N LEU A 45 -4.78 -2.09 14.41
CA LEU A 45 -3.62 -2.12 15.31
C LEU A 45 -3.71 -1.10 16.45
N LEU A 46 -4.27 0.09 16.19
CA LEU A 46 -4.32 1.19 17.16
C LEU A 46 -5.61 1.23 17.98
N ASN A 47 -6.72 0.73 17.45
CA ASN A 47 -8.04 0.88 18.07
C ASN A 47 -8.41 -0.32 18.96
N GLY A 48 -7.79 -1.48 18.76
CA GLY A 48 -7.97 -2.66 19.60
C GLY A 48 -9.39 -3.26 19.62
N ASP A 49 -10.31 -2.76 18.79
CA ASP A 49 -11.72 -3.16 18.80
C ASP A 49 -12.06 -4.02 17.58
N GLY A 50 -12.39 -5.29 17.77
CA GLY A 50 -12.67 -6.25 16.71
C GLY A 50 -11.44 -7.01 16.20
N ILE A 51 -11.50 -7.51 14.96
CA ILE A 51 -10.44 -8.37 14.40
C ILE A 51 -9.19 -7.55 14.11
N GLN A 52 -8.05 -7.95 14.65
CA GLN A 52 -6.73 -7.41 14.31
C GLN A 52 -6.11 -8.24 13.18
N SER A 53 -5.48 -7.58 12.20
CA SER A 53 -4.70 -8.26 11.16
C SER A 53 -3.41 -7.50 10.88
N ILE A 54 -2.30 -8.21 10.96
CA ILE A 54 -0.95 -7.71 10.69
C ILE A 54 -0.36 -8.59 9.59
N ALA A 55 -0.03 -7.99 8.45
CA ALA A 55 0.71 -8.67 7.40
C ALA A 55 1.94 -7.85 7.02
N GLN A 56 3.08 -8.53 6.96
CA GLN A 56 4.37 -7.94 6.61
C GLN A 56 4.94 -8.69 5.41
N PHE A 57 5.37 -7.93 4.40
CA PHE A 57 6.03 -8.45 3.21
C PHE A 57 7.34 -7.71 3.01
N THR A 58 8.40 -8.43 2.65
CA THR A 58 9.65 -7.80 2.22
C THR A 58 9.38 -7.00 0.94
N ASN A 59 10.02 -5.84 0.82
CA ASN A 59 9.87 -5.01 -0.37
C ASN A 59 10.32 -5.73 -1.63
N GLN A 60 11.33 -6.61 -1.54
CA GLN A 60 11.81 -7.45 -2.64
C GLN A 60 10.76 -8.45 -3.14
N LEU A 61 9.90 -8.96 -2.26
CA LEU A 61 8.81 -9.84 -2.67
C LEU A 61 7.75 -9.08 -3.48
N LEU A 62 7.43 -7.86 -3.07
CA LEU A 62 6.34 -7.08 -3.67
C LEU A 62 6.77 -6.23 -4.87
N PHE A 63 8.01 -5.74 -4.87
CA PHE A 63 8.45 -4.66 -5.73
C PHE A 63 9.85 -4.87 -6.31
N ASP A 64 10.01 -4.42 -7.55
CA ASP A 64 11.29 -4.02 -8.10
C ASP A 64 11.39 -2.50 -8.16
N ASP A 65 12.62 -1.97 -8.17
CA ASP A 65 12.90 -0.55 -8.21
C ASP A 65 12.13 0.27 -7.15
N PHE A 66 12.04 -0.27 -5.94
CA PHE A 66 11.40 0.39 -4.80
C PHE A 66 12.17 1.64 -4.38
N LYS A 67 11.51 2.80 -4.44
CA LYS A 67 12.06 4.10 -4.04
C LYS A 67 11.11 4.79 -3.08
N ILE A 68 11.60 5.04 -1.87
CA ILE A 68 10.90 5.79 -0.83
C ILE A 68 11.78 6.93 -0.33
N SER A 69 11.16 8.08 -0.04
CA SER A 69 11.81 9.21 0.59
C SER A 69 10.83 9.95 1.50
N SER A 70 11.14 10.06 2.78
CA SER A 70 10.32 10.74 3.78
C SER A 70 11.19 11.34 4.88
N GLN A 71 10.77 12.48 5.42
CA GLN A 71 11.42 13.09 6.60
C GLN A 71 11.19 12.30 7.89
N ASN A 72 10.36 11.25 7.83
CA ASN A 72 10.07 10.35 8.95
C ASN A 72 10.86 9.04 8.79
N ASP A 73 12.18 9.13 8.69
CA ASP A 73 13.07 7.96 8.53
C ASP A 73 12.73 7.08 7.32
N ASP A 74 12.31 7.71 6.21
CA ASP A 74 11.79 7.06 5.00
C ASP A 74 10.63 6.09 5.27
N ARG A 75 9.82 6.40 6.30
CA ARG A 75 8.57 5.71 6.61
C ARG A 75 7.39 6.54 6.14
N ILE A 76 6.40 5.87 5.57
CA ILE A 76 5.14 6.49 5.11
C ILE A 76 4.00 5.55 5.47
N ALA A 77 3.01 6.05 6.20
CA ALA A 77 1.79 5.31 6.54
C ALA A 77 0.54 6.13 6.18
N PHE A 78 -0.52 5.47 5.73
CA PHE A 78 -1.82 6.07 5.47
C PHE A 78 -2.92 5.02 5.45
N LEU A 79 -4.18 5.43 5.64
CA LEU A 79 -5.34 4.58 5.42
C LEU A 79 -5.68 4.48 3.94
N ILE A 80 -6.05 3.28 3.51
CA ILE A 80 -6.52 2.97 2.16
C ILE A 80 -7.77 2.09 2.22
N ASP A 81 -8.68 2.29 1.27
CA ASP A 81 -9.85 1.43 1.06
C ASP A 81 -9.46 0.18 0.27
N LEU A 82 -9.77 -0.99 0.83
CA LEU A 82 -9.36 -2.29 0.29
C LEU A 82 -10.11 -2.64 -0.99
N SER A 83 -11.37 -2.24 -1.12
CA SER A 83 -12.17 -2.48 -2.34
C SER A 83 -11.61 -1.69 -3.53
N LEU A 84 -11.18 -0.45 -3.29
CA LEU A 84 -10.55 0.39 -4.30
C LEU A 84 -9.17 -0.15 -4.68
N LEU A 85 -8.40 -0.63 -3.69
CA LEU A 85 -7.11 -1.28 -3.91
C LEU A 85 -7.22 -2.54 -4.74
N LEU A 86 -8.13 -3.45 -4.38
CA LEU A 86 -8.35 -4.68 -5.13
C LEU A 86 -8.80 -4.40 -6.56
N ARG A 87 -9.71 -3.43 -6.75
CA ARG A 87 -10.17 -3.02 -8.07
C ARG A 87 -9.01 -2.48 -8.93
N ALA A 88 -8.14 -1.66 -8.36
CA ALA A 88 -6.97 -1.14 -9.07
C ALA A 88 -5.97 -2.21 -9.47
N LEU A 89 -5.72 -3.18 -8.59
CA LEU A 89 -4.90 -4.35 -8.90
C LEU A 89 -5.51 -5.14 -10.06
N ARG A 90 -6.80 -5.52 -9.97
CA ARG A 90 -7.51 -6.27 -11.01
C ARG A 90 -7.50 -5.57 -12.37
N SER A 91 -7.82 -4.27 -12.40
CA SER A 91 -7.81 -3.48 -13.64
C SER A 91 -6.41 -3.39 -14.24
N SER A 92 -5.38 -3.34 -13.40
CA SER A 92 -3.98 -3.28 -13.85
C SER A 92 -3.55 -4.62 -14.45
N VAL A 93 -3.86 -5.73 -13.78
CA VAL A 93 -3.55 -7.10 -14.27
C VAL A 93 -4.23 -7.37 -15.61
N ALA A 94 -5.49 -6.96 -15.78
CA ALA A 94 -6.23 -7.18 -17.02
C ALA A 94 -5.61 -6.50 -18.26
N VAL A 95 -4.79 -5.47 -18.07
CA VAL A 95 -4.14 -4.70 -19.15
C VAL A 95 -2.63 -4.94 -19.20
N CYS A 96 -2.07 -5.60 -18.19
CA CYS A 96 -0.65 -5.91 -18.10
C CYS A 96 -0.23 -6.79 -19.29
N SER A 97 0.83 -6.38 -19.97
CA SER A 97 1.54 -7.22 -20.94
C SER A 97 2.89 -7.62 -20.37
N ASP A 98 3.51 -8.66 -20.92
CA ASP A 98 4.80 -9.20 -20.44
C ASP A 98 5.93 -8.16 -20.39
N TYR A 99 5.81 -7.07 -21.16
CA TYR A 99 6.81 -6.02 -21.28
C TYR A 99 6.59 -4.84 -20.33
N ASN A 100 5.39 -4.67 -19.79
CA ASN A 100 5.00 -3.46 -19.08
C ASN A 100 4.48 -3.78 -17.69
N ARG A 101 5.32 -3.48 -16.71
CA ARG A 101 5.07 -3.79 -15.31
C ARG A 101 4.15 -2.76 -14.67
N LEU A 102 3.32 -3.21 -13.73
CA LEU A 102 2.49 -2.33 -12.91
C LEU A 102 3.38 -1.40 -12.07
N GLN A 103 3.27 -0.09 -12.31
CA GLN A 103 3.91 0.93 -11.50
C GLN A 103 2.94 1.46 -10.44
N ILE A 104 3.42 1.60 -9.20
CA ILE A 104 2.71 2.28 -8.12
C ILE A 104 3.50 3.52 -7.70
N LYS A 105 2.81 4.63 -7.50
CA LYS A 105 3.42 5.88 -7.03
C LYS A 105 2.47 6.66 -6.13
N LEU A 106 3.05 7.31 -5.12
CA LEU A 106 2.35 8.28 -4.30
C LEU A 106 2.39 9.65 -5.00
N VAL A 107 1.22 10.23 -5.26
CA VAL A 107 1.09 11.52 -5.91
C VAL A 107 0.16 12.44 -5.13
N LYS A 108 0.34 13.74 -5.30
CA LYS A 108 -0.56 14.76 -4.79
C LYS A 108 -1.20 15.45 -5.99
N LYS A 109 -2.52 15.49 -6.07
CA LYS A 109 -3.25 16.09 -7.19
C LYS A 109 -4.13 17.22 -6.69
N VAL A 110 -4.17 18.32 -7.45
CA VAL A 110 -5.11 19.42 -7.27
C VAL A 110 -6.21 19.20 -8.29
N ASN A 111 -7.44 19.01 -7.84
CA ASN A 111 -8.58 18.85 -8.74
C ASN A 111 -9.05 20.23 -9.20
N GLN A 112 -9.62 20.32 -10.41
CA GLN A 112 -10.06 21.60 -11.01
C GLN A 112 -11.04 22.40 -10.12
N ASN A 113 -11.76 21.72 -9.24
CA ASN A 113 -12.76 22.32 -8.34
C ASN A 113 -12.30 22.45 -6.87
N CYS A 114 -11.04 22.15 -6.56
CA CYS A 114 -10.53 22.19 -5.18
C CYS A 114 -9.15 22.85 -5.14
N THR A 115 -9.00 23.83 -4.25
CA THR A 115 -7.70 24.47 -3.97
C THR A 115 -6.79 23.59 -3.11
N VAL A 116 -7.35 22.56 -2.46
CA VAL A 116 -6.61 21.67 -1.57
C VAL A 116 -6.12 20.45 -2.35
N ALA A 117 -4.80 20.30 -2.41
CA ALA A 117 -4.16 19.14 -3.03
C ALA A 117 -4.41 17.87 -2.21
N MET A 118 -4.99 16.84 -2.82
CA MET A 118 -5.33 15.56 -2.21
C MET A 118 -4.29 14.47 -2.54
N PRO A 119 -3.96 13.59 -1.60
CA PRO A 119 -3.02 12.49 -1.82
C PRO A 119 -3.71 11.28 -2.46
N PHE A 120 -3.01 10.64 -3.40
CA PHE A 120 -3.47 9.43 -4.09
C PHE A 120 -2.34 8.40 -4.19
N LEU A 121 -2.68 7.13 -4.06
CA LEU A 121 -1.85 6.02 -4.50
C LEU A 121 -2.24 5.67 -5.94
N THR A 122 -1.42 6.03 -6.90
CA THR A 122 -1.68 5.82 -8.32
C THR A 122 -1.09 4.50 -8.79
N PHE A 123 -1.91 3.72 -9.48
CA PHE A 123 -1.55 2.51 -10.22
C PHE A 123 -1.51 2.86 -11.71
N GLU A 124 -0.40 2.59 -12.37
CA GLU A 124 -0.20 2.85 -13.80
C GLU A 124 0.32 1.59 -14.48
N THR A 125 -0.44 1.09 -15.46
CA THR A 125 -0.07 -0.06 -16.30
C THR A 125 -0.31 0.28 -17.76
N ARG A 126 0.55 -0.19 -18.65
CA ARG A 126 0.45 0.02 -20.10
C ARG A 126 0.41 -1.35 -20.79
N GLY A 127 -0.52 -1.55 -21.71
CA GLY A 127 -0.54 -2.71 -22.61
C GLY A 127 0.06 -2.35 -23.98
N PHE A 128 -0.16 -3.22 -24.97
CA PHE A 128 0.33 -3.03 -26.34
C PHE A 128 -0.26 -1.78 -27.04
N LYS A 129 -1.53 -1.44 -26.77
CA LYS A 129 -2.24 -0.24 -27.29
C LYS A 129 -3.25 0.34 -26.28
N SER A 130 -3.06 0.05 -25.00
CA SER A 130 -3.99 0.42 -23.93
C SER A 130 -3.20 0.88 -22.71
N ALA A 131 -3.82 1.65 -21.83
CA ALA A 131 -3.23 2.01 -20.55
C ALA A 131 -4.33 2.17 -19.52
N VAL A 132 -4.03 1.77 -18.30
CA VAL A 132 -4.89 1.97 -17.14
C VAL A 132 -4.12 2.81 -16.14
N ILE A 133 -4.70 3.94 -15.78
CA ILE A 133 -4.23 4.79 -14.69
C ILE A 133 -5.38 4.89 -13.70
N GLN A 134 -5.17 4.41 -12.48
CA GLN A 134 -6.16 4.47 -11.43
C GLN A 134 -5.58 5.16 -10.21
N ASP A 135 -6.21 6.27 -9.82
CA ASP A 135 -5.87 7.00 -8.61
C ASP A 135 -6.75 6.53 -7.46
N ILE A 136 -6.14 5.92 -6.45
CA ILE A 136 -6.84 5.53 -5.24
C ILE A 136 -6.70 6.68 -4.22
N PRO A 137 -7.80 7.31 -3.78
CA PRO A 137 -7.72 8.29 -2.72
C PRO A 137 -7.24 7.59 -1.43
N ILE A 138 -6.30 8.24 -0.75
CA ILE A 138 -5.80 7.76 0.55
C ILE A 138 -6.06 8.83 1.61
N SER A 139 -5.99 8.46 2.88
CA SER A 139 -5.97 9.47 3.93
C SER A 139 -4.77 10.39 3.78
N LYS A 140 -4.80 11.53 4.49
CA LYS A 140 -3.56 12.28 4.74
C LYS A 140 -2.54 11.31 5.35
N PRO A 141 -1.31 11.25 4.80
CA PRO A 141 -0.27 10.42 5.40
C PRO A 141 0.00 10.84 6.84
N LEU A 142 0.23 9.83 7.69
CA LEU A 142 0.37 9.99 9.11
C LEU A 142 1.52 10.93 9.45
N SER A 143 1.33 11.75 10.49
CA SER A 143 2.39 12.61 11.03
C SER A 143 3.49 11.75 11.67
N ARG A 144 4.66 12.36 11.94
CA ARG A 144 5.77 11.67 12.60
C ARG A 144 5.34 11.01 13.93
N ALA A 145 4.59 11.74 14.76
CA ALA A 145 4.10 11.23 16.03
C ALA A 145 3.20 10.00 15.84
N GLN A 146 2.26 10.06 14.90
CA GLN A 146 1.36 8.94 14.58
C GLN A 146 2.09 7.73 13.99
N VAL A 147 3.15 7.95 13.20
CA VAL A 147 3.99 6.85 12.69
C VAL A 147 4.75 6.19 13.83
N VAL A 148 5.27 6.97 14.79
CA VAL A 148 5.93 6.41 15.99
C VAL A 148 4.93 5.61 16.83
N GLU A 149 3.73 6.14 17.05
CA GLU A 149 2.66 5.43 17.77
C GLU A 149 2.31 4.11 17.08
N LEU A 150 2.11 4.12 15.76
CA LEU A 150 1.85 2.93 14.96
C LEU A 150 2.99 1.91 15.03
N GLN A 151 4.24 2.38 15.01
CA GLN A 151 5.41 1.51 15.17
C GLN A 151 5.47 0.89 16.57
N ASN A 152 5.25 1.69 17.62
CA ASN A 152 5.27 1.17 18.99
C ASN A 152 4.17 0.13 19.19
N ALA A 153 2.97 0.36 18.66
CA ALA A 153 1.89 -0.63 18.70
C ALA A 153 2.24 -1.92 17.95
N LEU A 154 2.97 -1.81 16.82
CA LEU A 154 3.46 -2.96 16.08
C LEU A 154 4.52 -3.74 16.88
N ASP A 155 5.46 -3.04 17.51
CA ASP A 155 6.52 -3.65 18.32
C ASP A 155 5.98 -4.29 19.60
N MET A 156 4.87 -3.76 20.14
CA MET A 156 4.17 -4.27 21.32
C MET A 156 3.19 -5.40 21.01
N ALA A 157 2.80 -5.62 19.75
CA ALA A 157 1.91 -6.70 19.37
C ALA A 157 2.62 -8.05 19.60
N GLN A 158 2.39 -8.62 20.79
CA GLN A 158 2.84 -9.96 21.16
C GLN A 158 2.16 -10.99 20.24
N ASP A 159 2.85 -12.10 19.95
CA ASP A 159 2.41 -13.19 19.07
C ASP A 159 2.39 -12.91 17.56
N ILE A 160 3.07 -11.87 17.06
CA ILE A 160 3.47 -11.87 15.65
C ILE A 160 4.43 -13.06 15.46
N PRO A 161 4.11 -14.05 14.60
CA PRO A 161 5.01 -15.16 14.35
C PRO A 161 6.40 -14.64 14.00
N GLN A 162 7.47 -15.19 14.59
CA GLN A 162 8.86 -14.77 14.31
C GLN A 162 9.20 -14.82 12.81
N THR A 163 8.46 -15.60 12.02
CA THR A 163 8.54 -15.65 10.55
C THR A 163 8.13 -14.35 9.85
N LEU A 164 7.53 -13.39 10.56
CA LEU A 164 7.16 -12.06 10.06
C LEU A 164 8.08 -10.94 10.57
N ILE A 165 9.04 -11.21 11.48
CA ILE A 165 9.84 -10.17 12.18
C ILE A 165 11.27 -10.01 11.58
N GLN A 166 11.64 -10.76 10.53
CA GLN A 166 12.99 -10.68 9.94
C GLN A 166 13.14 -9.60 8.88
#